data_AF-A0A920KPY3-F1
#
_entry.id   AF-A0A920KPY3-F1
#
_cell.length_a   1.000
_cell.length_b   1.000
_cell.length_c   1.000
_cell.angle_alpha   90.00
_cell.angle_beta   90.00
_cell.angle_gamma   90.00
#
_symmetry.space_group_name_H-M   'P 1'
#
loop_
_entity.id
_entity.type
_entity.pdbx_description
1 polymer ?
#
loop_
_entity_poly.entity_id
_entity_poly.type
_entity_poly.pdbx_seq_one_letter_code
_entity_poly.pdbx_strand_id
1 'polypeptide(L)' 'MAQDRLINRRSTTYKQLDDSQRAALDGDAAVSALRQHPTLIKRPVLEWQHILLVGFSEQNTRRFLMFESMFEWIFEEENE' A
#
# COMPACT_ATOMS: atom_id res chain seq x y z
N MET A 1 9.98 -4.45 -8.22
CA MET A 1 9.41 -5.38 -7.22
C MET A 1 8.35 -4.65 -6.39
N ALA A 2 7.30 -5.31 -5.89
CA ALA A 2 6.21 -4.66 -5.13
C ALA A 2 6.69 -3.90 -3.87
N GLN A 3 7.82 -4.31 -3.29
CA GLN A 3 8.43 -3.68 -2.10
C GLN A 3 8.76 -2.20 -2.30
N ASP A 4 9.23 -1.82 -3.50
CA ASP A 4 9.63 -0.45 -3.85
C ASP A 4 8.45 0.54 -3.76
N ARG A 5 7.23 0.04 -3.92
CA ARG A 5 6.01 0.83 -3.84
C ARG A 5 5.57 1.06 -2.40
N LEU A 6 5.85 0.13 -1.49
CA LEU A 6 5.41 0.16 -0.08
C LEU A 6 6.22 1.13 0.78
N ILE A 7 7.51 1.30 0.50
CA ILE A 7 8.40 2.12 1.34
C ILE A 7 8.16 3.63 1.14
N ASN A 8 7.90 4.32 2.24
CA ASN A 8 7.78 5.77 2.31
C ASN A 8 9.15 6.44 2.45
N ARG A 9 9.84 6.59 1.31
CA ARG A 9 11.16 7.27 1.21
C ARG A 9 11.14 8.76 1.57
N ARG A 10 9.94 9.36 1.71
CA ARG A 10 9.78 10.76 2.10
C ARG A 10 9.60 10.95 3.62
N SER A 11 9.36 9.86 4.37
CA SER A 11 9.16 9.92 5.83
C SER A 11 10.41 10.42 6.56
N THR A 12 10.21 11.05 7.71
CA THR A 12 11.31 11.45 8.61
C THR A 12 12.09 10.23 9.09
N THR A 13 11.40 9.13 9.40
CA THR A 13 12.03 7.86 9.78
C THR A 13 12.98 7.36 8.71
N TYR A 14 12.59 7.36 7.42
CA TYR A 14 13.48 6.95 6.33
C TYR A 14 14.74 7.83 6.22
N LYS A 15 14.57 9.15 6.40
CA LYS A 15 15.69 10.11 6.37
C LYS A 15 16.67 9.90 7.52
N GLN A 16 16.20 9.38 8.65
CA GLN A 16 17.02 9.06 9.82
C GLN A 16 17.76 7.72 9.71
N LEU A 17 17.37 6.85 8.77
CA LEU A 17 18.06 5.58 8.54
C LEU A 17 19.45 5.81 7.95
N ASP A 18 20.41 5.02 8.41
CA ASP A 18 21.73 4.89 7.77
C ASP A 18 21.66 4.03 6.49
N ASP A 19 22.76 3.97 5.75
CA ASP A 19 22.79 3.27 4.46
C ASP A 19 22.61 1.75 4.59
N SER A 20 23.05 1.15 5.70
CA SER A 20 22.87 -0.28 5.96
C SER A 20 21.40 -0.61 6.24
N GLN A 21 20.73 0.25 7.00
CA GLN A 21 19.31 0.14 7.31
C GLN A 21 18.46 0.37 6.06
N ARG A 22 18.86 1.30 5.17
CA ARG A 22 18.18 1.50 3.88
C ARG A 22 18.33 0.28 2.98
N ALA A 23 19.54 -0.29 2.87
CA ALA A 23 19.77 -1.51 2.09
C ALA A 23 18.95 -2.71 2.62
N ALA A 24 18.74 -2.79 3.94
CA ALA A 24 17.91 -3.82 4.55
C ALA A 24 16.42 -3.73 4.14
N LEU A 25 15.94 -2.58 3.68
CA LEU A 25 14.57 -2.40 3.17
C LEU A 25 14.35 -2.99 1.77
N ASP A 26 15.42 -3.30 1.04
CA ASP A 26 15.36 -3.88 -0.31
C ASP A 26 15.54 -5.42 -0.29
N GLY A 27 15.68 -6.03 0.90
CA GLY A 27 15.89 -7.46 1.09
C GLY A 27 14.94 -8.10 2.11
N ASP A 28 15.26 -9.32 2.55
CA ASP A 28 14.38 -10.12 3.42
C ASP A 28 14.14 -9.48 4.80
N ALA A 29 15.04 -8.60 5.24
CA ALA A 29 14.90 -7.86 6.49
C ALA A 29 13.83 -6.75 6.45
N ALA A 30 13.30 -6.41 5.27
CA ALA A 30 12.34 -5.33 5.10
C ALA A 30 11.10 -5.49 5.98
N VAL A 31 10.57 -6.71 6.12
CA VAL A 31 9.38 -6.98 6.93
C VAL A 31 9.63 -6.65 8.41
N SER A 32 10.79 -7.02 8.94
CA SER A 32 11.16 -6.71 10.33
C SER A 32 11.29 -5.20 10.54
N ALA A 33 12.00 -4.52 9.63
CA ALA A 33 12.16 -3.07 9.69
C ALA A 33 10.82 -2.32 9.60
N LEU A 34 9.92 -2.74 8.71
CA LEU A 34 8.58 -2.15 8.56
C LEU A 34 7.70 -2.38 9.79
N ARG A 35 7.82 -3.53 10.47
CA ARG A 35 7.13 -3.80 11.74
C ARG A 35 7.64 -2.90 12.86
N GLN A 36 8.95 -2.68 12.94
CA GLN A 36 9.57 -1.81 13.95
C GLN A 36 9.24 -0.34 13.70
N HIS A 37 9.13 0.06 12.44
CA HIS A 37 8.90 1.45 12.04
C HIS A 37 7.72 1.58 11.07
N PRO A 38 6.47 1.53 11.55
CA PRO A 38 5.28 1.56 10.69
C PRO A 38 5.11 2.84 9.83
N THR A 39 5.82 3.91 10.16
CA THR A 39 5.89 5.17 9.39
C THR A 39 6.63 5.02 8.06
N LEU A 40 7.47 3.98 7.94
CA LEU A 40 8.14 3.60 6.70
C LEU A 40 7.16 3.02 5.67
N ILE A 41 5.92 2.73 6.04
CA ILE A 41 4.89 2.20 5.14
C ILE A 41 4.09 3.38 4.55
N LYS A 42 3.97 3.46 3.23
CA LYS A 42 3.04 4.42 2.59
C LYS A 42 1.60 4.08 2.96
N ARG A 43 0.80 5.10 3.29
CA ARG A 43 -0.63 4.94 3.64
C ARG A 43 -1.51 5.83 2.73
N PRO A 44 -2.77 5.42 2.46
CA PRO A 44 -3.40 4.15 2.81
C PRO A 44 -2.77 2.94 2.09
N VAL A 45 -3.04 1.74 2.59
CA VAL A 45 -2.82 0.48 1.88
C VAL A 45 -4.18 -0.20 1.79
N LEU A 46 -4.69 -0.38 0.58
CA LEU A 46 -5.97 -1.01 0.32
C LEU A 46 -5.72 -2.30 -0.48
N GLU A 47 -6.36 -3.39 -0.05
CA GLU A 47 -6.27 -4.68 -0.70
C GLU A 47 -7.68 -5.20 -0.96
N TRP A 48 -7.97 -5.57 -2.21
CA TRP A 48 -9.22 -6.20 -2.60
C TRP A 48 -8.95 -7.27 -3.66
N GLN A 49 -9.35 -8.51 -3.38
CA GLN A 49 -9.02 -9.69 -4.18
C GLN A 49 -7.50 -9.77 -4.47
N HIS A 50 -7.07 -9.50 -5.70
CA HIS A 50 -5.67 -9.52 -6.13
C HIS A 50 -5.11 -8.12 -6.44
N ILE A 51 -5.84 -7.07 -6.07
CA ILE A 51 -5.46 -5.68 -6.32
C ILE A 51 -4.95 -5.06 -5.02
N LEU A 52 -3.70 -4.57 -5.06
CA LEU A 52 -3.08 -3.83 -3.97
C LEU A 52 -2.83 -2.38 -4.39
N LEU A 53 -3.47 -1.45 -3.68
CA LEU A 53 -3.27 -0.02 -3.82
C LEU A 53 -2.43 0.51 -2.66
N VAL A 54 -1.34 1.21 -2.98
CA VAL A 54 -0.37 1.70 -2.00
C VAL A 54 -0.19 3.20 -2.14
N GLY A 55 -0.46 3.92 -1.05
CA GLY A 55 -0.47 5.38 -1.01
C GLY A 55 -1.75 5.98 -1.57
N PHE A 56 -1.89 7.30 -1.43
CA PHE A 56 -3.07 8.02 -1.90
C PHE A 56 -2.83 8.63 -3.29
N SER A 57 -3.76 8.39 -4.20
CA SER A 57 -3.98 9.16 -5.43
C SER A 57 -5.48 9.28 -5.60
N GLU A 58 -5.99 10.49 -5.76
CA GLU A 58 -7.45 10.70 -5.84
C GLU A 58 -8.09 9.81 -6.92
N GLN A 59 -7.49 9.77 -8.10
CA GLN A 59 -7.99 8.95 -9.22
C GLN A 59 -8.00 7.46 -8.88
N ASN A 60 -6.90 6.93 -8.34
CA ASN A 60 -6.77 5.50 -8.07
C ASN A 60 -7.64 5.07 -6.87
N THR A 61 -7.64 5.86 -5.79
CA THR A 61 -8.45 5.60 -4.60
C THR A 61 -9.94 5.68 -4.96
N ARG A 62 -10.36 6.72 -5.70
CA ARG A 62 -11.76 6.85 -6.16
C ARG A 62 -12.15 5.67 -7.04
N ARG A 63 -11.30 5.26 -7.98
CA ARG A 63 -11.56 4.11 -8.83
C ARG A 63 -11.71 2.81 -8.02
N PHE A 64 -10.82 2.59 -7.06
CA PHE A 64 -10.84 1.42 -6.18
C PHE A 64 -12.14 1.33 -5.38
N LEU A 65 -12.56 2.44 -4.77
CA LEU A 65 -13.79 2.51 -3.99
C LEU A 65 -15.05 2.39 -4.88
N MET A 66 -15.02 2.92 -6.11
CA MET A 66 -16.11 2.77 -7.06
C MET A 66 -16.29 1.32 -7.54
N PHE A 67 -15.20 0.55 -7.63
CA PHE A 67 -15.29 -0.86 -8.03
C PHE A 67 -16.10 -1.67 -7.02
N GLU A 68 -15.89 -1.50 -5.71
CA GLU A 68 -16.70 -2.21 -4.70
C GLU A 68 -18.19 -1.89 -4.81
N SER A 69 -18.55 -0.61 -4.97
CA SER A 69 -19.95 -0.21 -5.12
C SER A 69 -20.61 -0.69 -6.41
N MET A 70 -19.83 -0.87 -7.48
CA MET A 70 -20.35 -1.30 -8.79
C MET A 70 -20.69 -2.79 -8.80
N PHE A 71 -19.96 -3.60 -8.04
CA PHE A 71 -20.23 -5.04 -7.94
C PHE A 71 -21.48 -5.33 -7.11
N GLU A 72 -21.71 -4.64 -5.99
CA GLU A 72 -22.95 -4.84 -5.21
C GLU A 72 -24.21 -4.54 -6.06
N TRP A 73 -24.16 -3.50 -6.89
CA TRP A 73 -25.26 -3.14 -7.78
C TRP A 73 -25.54 -4.19 -8.88
N ILE A 74 -24.49 -4.78 -9.47
CA ILE A 74 -24.64 -5.84 -10.49
C ILE A 74 -25.29 -7.10 -9.87
N PHE A 75 -24.93 -7.45 -8.64
CA PHE A 75 -25.51 -8.62 -7.97
C PHE A 75 -26.95 -8.41 -7.47
N GLU A 76 -27.35 -7.16 -7.22
CA GLU A 76 -28.73 -6.80 -6.90
C GLU A 76 -29.64 -6.84 -8.14
N GLU A 77 -29.19 -6.39 -9.31
CA GLU A 77 -30.00 -6.43 -10.54
C GLU A 77 -30.21 -7.85 -11.12
N GLU A 78 -29.27 -8.79 -10.96
CA GLU A 78 -29.45 -10.17 -11.47
C GLU A 78 -30.37 -11.05 -10.59
N ASN A 79 -30.79 -10.58 -9.42
CA ASN A 79 -31.71 -11.30 -8.52
C ASN A 79 -33.18 -10.80 -8.59
N GLU A 80 -33.51 -9.89 -9.52
CA GLU A 80 -34.89 -9.54 -9.90
C GLU A 80 -35.33 -10.27 -11.19
#